data_AF-A0AAD9VJZ8-F1
#
_entry.id   AF-A0AAD9VJZ8-F1
#
_cell.length_a   1.000
_cell.length_b   1.000
_cell.length_c   1.000
_cell.angle_alpha   90.00
_cell.angle_beta   90.00
_cell.angle_gamma   90.00
#
_symmetry.space_group_name_H-M   'P 1'
#
loop_
_entity.id
_entity.type
_entity.pdbx_description
1 polymer ?
#
loop_
_entity_poly.entity_id
_entity_poly.type
_entity_poly.pdbx_seq_one_letter_code
_entity_poly.pdbx_strand_id
1 'polypeptide(L)'
;MERYRKFERSCLRACLGRYRSAITDYTHLISNREIYDTANIPRFDIFCLTLTRNYFSSLYDVNNELISQLRVDNQTEVFRMAKSNYSPPEIFTNLDRMGCIQNEHNIPVIYHLNRHCAKKAIHLEYDSGRRDNWVYSTTLPKTDSASVERLCNKYWWLQDDAKYIDEIRRRARRKNSR
;
A
#
# COMPACT_ATOMS: atom_id res chain seq x y z
N MET A 1 -5.43 9.87 -4.77
CA MET A 1 -5.04 9.54 -3.38
C MET A 1 -4.64 10.75 -2.55
N GLU A 2 -3.83 11.69 -3.05
CA GLU A 2 -3.37 12.81 -2.22
C GLU A 2 -4.51 13.71 -1.69
N ARG A 3 -5.64 13.83 -2.40
CA ARG A 3 -6.84 14.52 -1.88
C ARG A 3 -7.35 13.90 -0.58
N TYR A 4 -7.49 12.57 -0.53
CA TYR A 4 -7.89 11.86 0.69
C TYR A 4 -6.84 12.00 1.80
N ARG A 5 -5.55 11.88 1.48
CA ARG A 5 -4.46 12.08 2.45
C ARG A 5 -4.43 13.52 3.00
N LYS A 6 -4.72 14.54 2.18
CA LYS A 6 -4.85 15.93 2.63
C LYS A 6 -6.00 16.08 3.62
N PHE A 7 -7.16 15.53 3.28
CA PHE A 7 -8.34 15.55 4.16
C PHE A 7 -8.06 14.86 5.50
N GLU A 8 -7.51 13.64 5.46
CA GLU A 8 -7.11 12.88 6.66
C GLU A 8 -6.18 13.71 7.56
N ARG A 9 -5.12 14.32 6.99
CA ARG A 9 -4.20 15.15 7.78
C ARG A 9 -4.88 16.36 8.40
N SER A 10 -5.85 16.98 7.73
CA SER A 10 -6.63 18.08 8.31
C SER A 10 -7.43 17.61 9.52
N CYS A 11 -8.09 16.44 9.42
CA CYS A 11 -8.79 15.83 10.55
C CYS A 11 -7.84 15.52 11.71
N LEU A 12 -6.67 14.92 11.44
CA LEU A 12 -5.69 14.59 12.48
C LEU A 12 -5.16 15.83 13.20
N ARG A 13 -4.85 16.89 12.46
CA ARG A 13 -4.43 18.16 13.05
C ARG A 13 -5.50 18.72 13.99
N ALA A 14 -6.76 18.61 13.59
CA ALA A 14 -7.88 19.05 14.42
C ALA A 14 -8.03 18.22 15.70
N CYS A 15 -8.01 16.89 15.58
CA CYS A 15 -8.10 16.00 16.73
C CYS A 15 -6.91 16.12 17.69
N LEU A 16 -5.70 16.35 17.18
CA LEU A 16 -4.49 16.48 17.99
C LEU A 16 -4.25 17.90 18.53
N GLY A 17 -5.04 18.90 18.11
CA GLY A 17 -4.78 20.31 18.39
C GLY A 17 -3.44 20.81 17.80
N ARG A 18 -2.91 20.14 16.78
CA ARG A 18 -1.58 20.40 16.21
C ARG A 18 -1.67 21.38 15.04
N TYR A 19 -1.89 22.64 15.40
CA TYR A 19 -1.91 23.77 14.48
C TYR A 19 -0.60 24.55 14.50
N ARG A 20 -0.44 25.48 13.56
CA ARG A 20 0.64 26.47 13.64
C ARG A 20 0.38 27.36 14.85
N SER A 21 1.44 27.64 15.62
CA SER A 21 1.31 28.39 16.88
C SER A 21 1.72 29.85 16.72
N ALA A 22 1.05 30.73 17.45
CA ALA A 22 1.42 32.15 17.57
C ALA A 22 2.80 32.35 18.21
N ILE A 23 3.22 31.43 19.09
CA ILE A 23 4.53 31.45 19.77
C ILE A 23 5.69 31.41 18.77
N THR A 24 5.47 30.81 17.60
CA THR A 24 6.45 30.66 16.52
C THR A 24 6.18 31.60 15.33
N ASP A 25 5.42 32.68 15.52
CA ASP A 25 4.94 33.56 14.44
C ASP A 25 4.26 32.79 13.28
N TYR A 26 3.64 31.65 13.58
CA TYR A 26 3.05 30.74 12.61
C TYR A 26 4.02 30.24 11.50
N THR A 27 5.34 30.37 11.70
CA THR A 27 6.37 29.95 10.72
C THR A 27 6.72 28.46 10.83
N HIS A 28 6.61 27.89 12.03
CA HIS A 28 7.00 26.50 12.27
C HIS A 28 6.08 25.50 11.56
N LEU A 29 6.66 24.71 10.66
CA LEU A 29 5.96 23.66 9.91
C LEU A 29 6.09 22.31 10.61
N ILE A 30 4.97 21.72 11.01
CA ILE A 30 4.92 20.36 11.54
C ILE A 30 4.94 19.37 10.36
N SER A 31 5.90 18.46 10.37
CA SER A 31 6.05 17.46 9.31
C SER A 31 4.85 16.50 9.27
N ASN A 32 4.45 16.04 8.07
CA ASN A 32 3.34 15.09 7.97
C ASN A 32 3.61 13.79 8.75
N ARG A 33 4.86 13.32 8.75
CA ARG A 33 5.28 12.13 9.49
C ARG A 33 5.00 12.28 10.99
N GLU A 34 5.36 13.42 11.57
CA GLU A 34 5.15 13.69 12.99
C GLU A 34 3.67 13.67 13.39
N ILE A 35 2.77 14.17 12.53
CA ILE A 35 1.32 14.12 12.77
C ILE A 35 0.83 12.68 12.88
N TYR A 36 1.20 11.83 11.92
CA TYR A 36 0.81 10.42 11.94
C TYR A 36 1.47 9.65 13.09
N ASP A 37 2.77 9.88 13.32
CA ASP A 37 3.51 9.25 14.44
C ASP A 37 2.89 9.64 15.80
N THR A 38 2.43 10.89 15.95
CA THR A 38 1.76 11.36 17.18
C THR A 38 0.35 10.76 17.31
N ALA A 39 -0.41 10.67 16.21
CA ALA A 39 -1.74 10.06 16.21
C ALA A 39 -1.69 8.54 16.42
N ASN A 40 -0.55 7.90 16.13
CA ASN A 40 -0.38 6.45 16.12
C ASN A 40 -1.45 5.71 15.30
N ILE A 41 -1.80 6.26 14.13
CA ILE A 41 -2.72 5.63 13.20
C ILE A 41 -2.01 5.28 11.89
N PRO A 42 -2.44 4.20 11.20
CA PRO A 42 -1.95 3.91 9.86
C PRO A 42 -2.41 4.99 8.89
N ARG A 43 -1.60 5.26 7.86
CA ARG A 43 -1.99 6.17 6.78
C ARG A 43 -3.16 5.58 6.00
N PHE A 44 -4.13 6.42 5.62
CA PHE A 44 -5.37 5.98 4.96
C PHE A 44 -5.19 5.00 3.80
N ASP A 45 -4.22 5.20 2.92
CA ASP A 45 -3.99 4.32 1.77
C ASP A 45 -3.42 2.95 2.17
N ILE A 46 -2.60 2.88 3.22
CA ILE A 46 -2.12 1.61 3.80
C ILE A 46 -3.26 0.90 4.51
N PHE A 47 -4.10 1.66 5.22
CA PHE A 47 -5.31 1.14 5.82
C PHE A 47 -6.25 0.52 4.75
N CYS A 48 -6.50 1.21 3.64
CA CYS A 48 -7.27 0.68 2.52
C CYS A 48 -6.67 -0.61 1.96
N LEU A 49 -5.36 -0.68 1.74
CA LEU A 49 -4.70 -1.90 1.28
C LEU A 49 -4.90 -3.06 2.27
N THR A 50 -4.78 -2.78 3.57
CA THR A 50 -4.96 -3.77 4.63
C THR A 50 -6.39 -4.30 4.65
N LEU A 51 -7.38 -3.42 4.50
CA LEU A 51 -8.78 -3.80 4.36
C LEU A 51 -9.00 -4.70 3.13
N THR A 52 -8.46 -4.32 1.97
CA THR A 52 -8.59 -5.12 0.74
C THR A 52 -7.95 -6.50 0.89
N ARG A 53 -6.75 -6.58 1.48
CA ARG A 53 -6.12 -7.87 1.77
C ARG A 53 -6.95 -8.71 2.73
N ASN A 54 -7.48 -8.11 3.79
CA ASN A 54 -8.32 -8.82 4.75
C ASN A 54 -9.58 -9.41 4.08
N TYR A 55 -10.22 -8.64 3.20
CA TYR A 55 -11.34 -9.11 2.39
C TYR A 55 -10.98 -10.34 1.55
N PHE A 56 -9.89 -10.29 0.78
CA PHE A 56 -9.48 -11.44 -0.05
C PHE A 56 -8.94 -12.62 0.76
N SER A 57 -8.37 -12.39 1.95
CA SER A 57 -7.97 -13.49 2.84
C SER A 57 -9.18 -14.26 3.36
N SER A 58 -10.25 -13.57 3.78
CA SER A 58 -11.46 -14.24 4.26
C SER A 58 -12.24 -14.90 3.13
N LEU A 59 -12.08 -14.42 1.90
CA LEU A 59 -12.75 -14.97 0.71
C LEU A 59 -12.34 -16.42 0.44
N TYR A 60 -11.16 -16.84 0.90
CA TYR A 60 -10.71 -18.22 0.79
C TYR A 60 -11.46 -19.17 1.73
N ASP A 61 -11.86 -18.69 2.90
CA ASP A 61 -12.58 -19.47 3.91
C ASP A 61 -14.07 -19.65 3.57
N VAL A 62 -14.58 -18.90 2.60
CA VAL A 62 -15.98 -18.99 2.17
C VAL A 62 -16.15 -20.12 1.16
N ASN A 63 -16.80 -21.21 1.55
CA ASN A 63 -17.24 -22.29 0.66
C ASN A 63 -18.42 -21.82 -0.21
N ASN A 64 -18.14 -21.02 -1.23
CA ASN A 64 -19.10 -20.59 -2.23
C ASN A 64 -18.48 -20.68 -3.62
N GLU A 65 -19.12 -21.45 -4.50
CA GLU A 65 -18.60 -21.78 -5.82
C GLU A 65 -18.50 -20.54 -6.74
N LEU A 66 -19.49 -19.64 -6.71
CA LEU A 66 -19.48 -18.40 -7.49
C LEU A 66 -18.32 -17.48 -7.08
N ILE A 67 -18.07 -17.40 -5.77
CA ILE A 67 -16.97 -16.62 -5.21
C ILE A 67 -15.62 -17.29 -5.52
N SER A 68 -15.56 -18.62 -5.55
CA SER A 68 -14.34 -19.36 -5.89
C SER A 68 -13.91 -19.15 -7.35
N GLN A 69 -14.86 -18.93 -8.27
CA GLN A 69 -14.58 -18.62 -9.68
C GLN A 69 -13.93 -17.25 -9.88
N LEU A 70 -14.01 -16.36 -8.88
CA LEU A 70 -13.31 -15.07 -8.87
C LEU A 70 -11.80 -15.20 -8.62
N ARG A 71 -11.28 -16.43 -8.52
CA ARG A 71 -9.83 -16.67 -8.41
C ARG A 71 -9.21 -16.62 -9.81
N VAL A 72 -8.33 -15.66 -10.05
CA VAL A 72 -7.54 -15.61 -11.27
C VAL A 72 -6.17 -16.21 -10.97
N ASP A 73 -5.93 -17.47 -11.32
CA ASP A 73 -4.62 -18.10 -11.06
C ASP A 73 -3.64 -18.00 -12.25
N ASN A 74 -4.14 -17.55 -13.41
CA ASN A 74 -3.35 -17.44 -14.63
C ASN A 74 -2.67 -16.07 -14.76
N GLN A 75 -1.35 -16.05 -14.58
CA GLN A 75 -0.55 -14.82 -14.72
C GLN A 75 -0.72 -14.15 -16.09
N THR A 76 -0.77 -14.91 -17.18
CA THR A 76 -0.92 -14.36 -18.55
C THR A 76 -2.22 -13.57 -18.71
N GLU A 77 -3.30 -14.09 -18.12
CA GLU A 77 -4.60 -13.42 -18.10
C GLU A 77 -4.55 -12.13 -17.25
N VAL A 78 -3.87 -12.17 -16.10
CA VAL A 78 -3.60 -10.98 -15.28
C VAL A 78 -2.82 -9.92 -16.06
N PHE A 79 -1.79 -10.31 -16.81
CA PHE A 79 -1.02 -9.39 -17.66
C PHE A 79 -1.91 -8.72 -18.71
N ARG A 80 -2.82 -9.48 -19.33
CA ARG A 80 -3.78 -8.95 -20.32
C ARG A 80 -4.78 -8.00 -19.68
N MET A 81 -5.39 -8.38 -18.55
CA MET A 81 -6.38 -7.57 -17.81
C MET A 81 -5.77 -6.30 -17.18
N ALA A 82 -4.52 -6.37 -16.74
CA ALA A 82 -3.79 -5.20 -16.27
C ALA A 82 -3.57 -4.17 -17.40
N LYS A 83 -3.36 -4.61 -18.63
CA LYS A 83 -3.13 -3.72 -19.79
C LYS A 83 -4.43 -3.22 -20.45
N SER A 84 -5.55 -3.92 -20.27
CA SER A 84 -6.81 -3.66 -20.99
C SER A 84 -7.58 -2.41 -20.54
N ASN A 85 -7.11 -1.67 -19.53
CA ASN A 85 -7.87 -0.65 -18.77
C ASN A 85 -9.10 -1.18 -18.02
N TYR A 86 -9.38 -2.49 -18.10
CA TYR A 86 -10.44 -3.15 -17.35
C TYR A 86 -9.79 -4.15 -16.39
N SER A 87 -9.50 -3.67 -15.18
CA SER A 87 -8.87 -4.46 -14.12
C SER A 87 -9.95 -4.84 -13.11
N PRO A 88 -10.43 -6.09 -13.15
CA PRO A 88 -11.49 -6.50 -12.25
C PRO A 88 -10.87 -6.80 -10.87
N PRO A 89 -11.64 -6.80 -9.76
CA PRO A 89 -11.09 -6.91 -8.40
C PRO A 89 -10.18 -8.15 -8.18
N GLU A 90 -10.45 -9.22 -8.92
CA GLU A 90 -9.86 -10.55 -8.82
C GLU A 90 -8.37 -10.57 -9.12
N ILE A 91 -7.89 -9.65 -9.96
CA ILE A 91 -6.46 -9.59 -10.27
C ILE A 91 -5.64 -8.99 -9.13
N PHE A 92 -6.26 -8.44 -8.08
CA PHE A 92 -5.59 -7.82 -6.94
C PHE A 92 -4.56 -8.75 -6.28
N THR A 93 -4.93 -9.99 -5.97
CA THR A 93 -4.06 -10.96 -5.28
C THR A 93 -2.78 -11.23 -6.08
N ASN A 94 -2.90 -11.37 -7.39
CA ASN A 94 -1.76 -11.56 -8.29
C ASN A 94 -0.88 -10.32 -8.37
N LEU A 95 -1.47 -9.13 -8.50
CA LEU A 95 -0.71 -7.89 -8.52
C LEU A 95 0.03 -7.65 -7.21
N ASP A 96 -0.59 -8.00 -6.08
CA ASP A 96 0.01 -7.88 -4.76
C ASP A 96 1.16 -8.89 -4.58
N ARG A 97 0.98 -10.13 -5.05
CA ARG A 97 2.03 -11.15 -5.13
C ARG A 97 3.21 -10.71 -6.00
N MET A 98 2.94 -10.13 -7.17
CA MET A 98 3.96 -9.61 -8.08
C MET A 98 4.70 -8.36 -7.55
N GLY A 99 4.27 -7.79 -6.42
CA GLY A 99 4.85 -6.57 -5.85
C GLY A 99 4.42 -5.28 -6.56
N CYS A 100 3.40 -5.33 -7.42
CA CYS A 100 2.90 -4.17 -8.18
C CYS A 100 2.01 -3.24 -7.33
N ILE A 101 1.56 -3.68 -6.16
CA ILE A 101 0.70 -2.91 -5.26
C ILE A 101 1.50 -2.11 -4.24
N GLN A 102 2.42 -2.79 -3.54
CA GLN A 102 3.22 -2.24 -2.45
C GLN A 102 4.62 -2.82 -2.48
N ASN A 103 5.63 -1.97 -2.34
CA ASN A 103 7.03 -2.41 -2.42
C ASN A 103 7.57 -2.97 -1.10
N GLU A 104 8.84 -3.35 -1.13
CA GLU A 104 9.65 -3.85 -0.02
C GLU A 104 9.86 -2.87 1.16
N HIS A 105 9.41 -1.63 1.03
CA HIS A 105 9.46 -0.60 2.08
C HIS A 105 8.07 -0.25 2.61
N ASN A 106 7.05 -1.09 2.35
CA ASN A 106 5.65 -0.82 2.66
C ASN A 106 5.06 0.41 1.93
N ILE A 107 5.70 0.92 0.87
CA ILE A 107 5.17 2.07 0.13
C ILE A 107 4.13 1.58 -0.90
N PRO A 108 2.88 2.08 -0.86
CA PRO A 108 1.81 1.74 -1.83
C PRO A 108 2.06 2.25 -3.25
N VAL A 109 3.00 1.64 -3.98
CA VAL A 109 3.48 2.09 -5.31
C VAL A 109 2.36 2.28 -6.34
N ILE A 110 1.26 1.53 -6.24
CA ILE A 110 0.09 1.66 -7.13
C ILE A 110 -0.46 3.09 -7.20
N TYR A 111 -0.31 3.87 -6.13
CA TYR A 111 -0.80 5.25 -6.07
C TYR A 111 0.22 6.30 -6.49
N HIS A 112 1.51 5.94 -6.64
CA HIS A 112 2.58 6.89 -6.95
C HIS A 112 2.88 6.99 -8.44
N LEU A 113 2.39 6.05 -9.24
CA LEU A 113 2.50 6.08 -10.69
C LEU A 113 1.48 7.04 -11.28
N ASN A 114 1.93 7.96 -12.14
CA ASN A 114 1.05 8.86 -12.86
C ASN A 114 0.10 8.07 -13.77
N ARG A 115 -1.20 8.33 -13.67
CA ARG A 115 -2.24 7.69 -14.50
C ARG A 115 -3.30 8.72 -14.86
N HIS A 116 -3.71 8.70 -16.13
CA HIS A 116 -4.85 9.46 -16.57
C HIS A 116 -6.13 8.86 -15.96
N CYS A 117 -7.12 9.69 -15.60
CA CYS A 117 -8.35 9.22 -14.95
C CYS A 117 -9.10 8.19 -15.82
N ALA A 118 -9.03 8.29 -17.15
CA ALA A 118 -9.62 7.33 -18.09
C ALA A 118 -8.73 6.11 -18.39
N LYS A 119 -7.42 6.18 -18.10
CA LYS A 119 -6.47 5.09 -18.38
C LYS A 119 -6.19 4.34 -17.08
N LYS A 120 -6.94 3.25 -16.86
CA LYS A 120 -6.84 2.44 -15.64
C LYS A 120 -5.81 1.32 -15.72
N ALA A 121 -5.12 1.17 -16.86
CA ALA A 121 -4.09 0.16 -17.04
C ALA A 121 -3.04 0.22 -15.91
N ILE A 122 -2.63 -0.95 -15.46
CA ILE A 122 -1.66 -1.16 -14.39
C ILE A 122 -0.33 -1.50 -15.05
N HIS A 123 0.68 -0.68 -14.78
CA HIS A 123 2.04 -0.91 -15.27
C HIS A 123 2.70 -2.01 -14.42
N LEU A 124 2.92 -3.18 -15.04
CA LEU A 124 3.48 -4.37 -14.37
C LEU A 124 5.02 -4.37 -14.38
N GLU A 125 5.61 -3.72 -15.37
CA GLU A 125 7.06 -3.47 -15.46
C GLU A 125 7.40 -2.28 -14.56
N TYR A 126 7.29 -2.47 -13.25
CA TYR A 126 7.77 -1.51 -12.28
C TYR A 126 9.24 -1.79 -11.98
N ASP A 127 10.13 -1.03 -12.62
CA ASP A 127 11.54 -1.06 -12.29
C ASP A 127 11.77 -0.27 -10.99
N SER A 128 12.17 -0.98 -9.93
CA SER A 128 12.34 -0.44 -8.58
C SER A 128 13.28 0.78 -8.48
N GLY A 129 14.08 1.02 -9.53
CA GLY A 129 14.98 2.15 -9.70
C GLY A 129 14.35 3.47 -10.19
N ARG A 130 13.14 3.47 -10.78
CA ARG A 130 12.51 4.72 -11.31
C ARG A 130 11.80 5.54 -10.23
N ARG A 131 12.50 5.88 -9.14
CA ARG A 131 11.96 6.74 -8.06
C ARG A 131 11.64 8.17 -8.53
N ASP A 132 12.27 8.62 -9.61
CA ASP A 132 12.18 10.00 -10.10
C ASP A 132 10.80 10.38 -10.67
N ASN A 133 9.91 9.40 -10.89
CA ASN A 133 8.58 9.61 -11.47
C ASN A 133 7.43 9.57 -10.44
N TRP A 134 7.75 9.53 -9.14
CA TRP A 134 6.73 9.40 -8.11
C TRP A 134 6.03 10.73 -7.84
N VAL A 135 4.71 10.76 -8.04
CA VAL A 135 3.91 11.99 -7.97
C VAL A 135 3.68 12.46 -6.53
N TYR A 136 3.72 11.54 -5.55
CA TYR A 136 3.35 11.82 -4.16
C TYR A 136 4.45 11.46 -3.16
N SER A 137 4.42 12.13 -2.01
CA SER A 137 5.30 11.85 -0.87
C SER A 137 5.18 10.41 -0.40
N THR A 138 6.33 9.79 -0.20
CA THR A 138 6.52 8.37 0.13
C THR A 138 6.73 8.14 1.59
N THR A 139 6.85 9.22 2.37
CA THR A 139 7.12 9.19 3.79
C THR A 139 6.01 8.40 4.49
N LEU A 140 6.41 7.36 5.21
CA LEU A 140 5.54 6.54 6.03
C LEU A 140 5.73 6.88 7.51
N PRO A 141 4.65 6.82 8.31
CA PRO A 141 4.79 6.82 9.75
C PRO A 141 5.48 5.55 10.24
N LYS A 142 5.99 5.59 11.48
CA LYS A 142 6.70 4.47 12.11
C LYS A 142 5.85 3.22 12.13
N THR A 143 4.57 3.34 12.52
CA THR A 143 3.60 2.23 12.60
C THR A 143 3.50 1.48 11.27
N ASP A 144 3.40 2.20 10.14
CA ASP A 144 3.31 1.60 8.81
C ASP A 144 4.65 1.03 8.33
N SER A 145 5.75 1.75 8.60
CA SER A 145 7.09 1.30 8.20
C SER A 145 7.54 0.02 8.92
N ALA A 146 7.05 -0.18 10.15
CA ALA A 146 7.32 -1.34 10.97
C ALA A 146 6.29 -2.46 10.78
N SER A 147 5.21 -2.23 10.02
CA SER A 147 4.16 -3.23 9.81
C SER A 147 4.73 -4.48 9.14
N VAL A 148 4.52 -5.60 9.81
CA VAL A 148 4.83 -6.95 9.36
C VAL A 148 3.59 -7.74 8.98
N GLU A 149 2.41 -7.11 8.90
CA GLU A 149 1.15 -7.80 8.58
C GLU A 149 1.25 -8.56 7.27
N ARG A 150 1.94 -7.98 6.28
CA ARG A 150 2.23 -8.66 5.02
C ARG A 150 3.07 -9.90 5.18
N LEU A 151 3.93 -9.97 6.20
CA LEU A 151 4.90 -11.05 6.48
C LEU A 151 4.27 -12.20 7.30
N CYS A 152 3.03 -12.03 7.76
CA CYS A 152 2.31 -13.08 8.48
C CYS A 152 1.70 -14.07 7.50
N ASN A 153 1.55 -15.33 7.92
CA ASN A 153 0.89 -16.41 7.17
C ASN A 153 -0.60 -16.15 6.87
N LYS A 154 -1.12 -14.96 7.15
CA LYS A 154 -2.53 -14.59 6.92
C LYS A 154 -2.89 -14.53 5.44
N TYR A 155 -1.96 -14.14 4.58
CA TYR A 155 -2.22 -13.91 3.15
C TYR A 155 -1.67 -15.07 2.32
N TRP A 156 -2.50 -16.08 2.07
CA TRP A 156 -2.12 -17.34 1.40
C TRP A 156 -1.42 -17.13 0.04
N TRP A 157 -1.80 -16.10 -0.73
CA TRP A 157 -1.18 -15.81 -2.04
C TRP A 157 0.25 -15.28 -1.96
N LEU A 158 0.73 -14.89 -0.77
CA LEU A 158 2.09 -14.39 -0.56
C LEU A 158 3.06 -15.47 -0.05
N GLN A 159 2.57 -16.59 0.50
CA GLN A 159 3.39 -17.54 1.28
C GLN A 159 4.52 -18.20 0.48
N ASP A 160 4.29 -18.56 -0.79
CA ASP A 160 5.21 -19.41 -1.57
C ASP A 160 6.11 -18.65 -2.56
N ASP A 161 6.15 -17.32 -2.50
CA ASP A 161 6.96 -16.54 -3.44
C ASP A 161 8.40 -16.34 -2.91
N ALA A 162 9.38 -16.84 -3.65
CA ALA A 162 10.80 -16.67 -3.33
C ALA A 162 11.19 -15.19 -3.16
N LYS A 163 10.59 -14.27 -3.94
CA LYS A 163 10.81 -12.82 -3.79
C LYS A 163 10.27 -12.30 -2.47
N TYR A 164 9.12 -12.81 -2.04
CA TYR A 164 8.50 -12.44 -0.77
C TYR A 164 9.29 -13.00 0.42
N ILE A 165 9.76 -14.24 0.34
CA ILE A 165 10.66 -14.84 1.34
C ILE A 165 11.95 -14.01 1.46
N ASP A 166 12.52 -13.56 0.34
CA ASP A 166 13.69 -12.68 0.36
C ASP A 166 13.39 -11.27 0.88
N GLU A 167 12.21 -10.71 0.59
CA GLU A 167 11.73 -9.46 1.19
C GLU A 167 11.65 -9.60 2.73
N ILE A 168 11.04 -10.68 3.23
CA ILE A 168 10.97 -11.02 4.66
C ILE A 168 12.39 -11.04 5.25
N ARG A 169 13.32 -11.78 4.63
CA ARG A 169 14.71 -11.92 5.10
C ARG A 169 15.41 -10.56 5.16
N ARG A 170 15.29 -9.72 4.13
CA ARG A 170 15.91 -8.37 4.09
C ARG A 170 15.37 -7.47 5.19
N ARG A 171 14.06 -7.51 5.45
CA ARG A 171 13.42 -6.69 6.50
C ARG A 171 13.79 -7.16 7.91
N ALA A 172 13.84 -8.48 8.14
CA ALA A 172 14.27 -9.03 9.42
C ALA A 172 15.71 -8.62 9.76
N ARG A 173 16.63 -8.67 8.79
CA ARG A 173 18.02 -8.20 8.97
C ARG A 173 18.11 -6.72 9.34
N ARG A 174 17.28 -5.86 8.74
CA ARG A 174 17.22 -4.41 9.05
C ARG A 174 16.66 -4.12 10.44
N LYS A 175 15.79 -4.98 10.98
CA LYS A 175 15.25 -4.83 12.33
C LYS A 175 16.30 -5.13 13.40
N ASN A 176 17.24 -6.03 13.11
CA ASN A 176 18.35 -6.40 14.01
C ASN A 176 19.55 -5.45 13.91
N SER A 177 19.57 -4.53 12.94
CA SER A 177 20.67 -3.58 12.71
C SER A 177 20.38 -2.17 13.26
N ARG A 178 19.32 -2.01 14.06
CA ARG A 178 18.90 -0.76 14.72
C ARG A 178 18.77 -1.01 16.21
#